data_AF-A0A4Q3Z197-F1
#
_entry.id   AF-A0A4Q3Z197-F1
#
_cell.length_a   1.000
_cell.length_b   1.000
_cell.length_c   1.000
_cell.angle_alpha   90.00
_cell.angle_beta   90.00
_cell.angle_gamma   90.00
#
_symmetry.space_group_name_H-M   'P 1'
#
loop_
_entity.id
_entity.type
_entity.pdbx_description
1 polymer ?
#
loop_
_entity_poly.entity_id
_entity_poly.type
_entity_poly.pdbx_seq_one_letter_code
_entity_poly.pdbx_strand_id
1 'polypeptide(L)' 'MNTIRRLSFACLLLTNAAAADPLPTLNLDPKATTVSGLSSGAFMAVQLQVAFSTTIGGAGIVAGGPFGCADHS' A
#
# COMPACT_ATOMS: atom_id res chain seq x y z
N MET A 1 -16.27 -5.55 -34.97
CA MET A 1 -15.85 -6.72 -34.17
C MET A 1 -14.65 -6.34 -33.31
N ASN A 2 -14.90 -5.88 -32.07
CA ASN A 2 -14.13 -6.19 -30.84
C ASN A 2 -14.63 -5.33 -29.65
N THR A 3 -15.93 -5.41 -29.40
CA THR A 3 -16.64 -4.74 -28.31
C THR A 3 -16.91 -5.66 -27.11
N ILE A 4 -16.22 -6.81 -26.98
CA ILE A 4 -16.60 -7.90 -26.05
C ILE A 4 -15.48 -8.31 -25.09
N ARG A 5 -14.86 -7.36 -24.36
CA ARG A 5 -14.19 -7.70 -23.08
C ARG A 5 -14.63 -6.77 -21.95
N ARG A 6 -15.95 -6.55 -21.89
CA ARG A 6 -16.65 -6.30 -20.62
C ARG A 6 -16.92 -7.65 -19.98
N LEU A 7 -15.95 -8.20 -19.26
CA LEU A 7 -16.25 -9.23 -18.26
C LEU A 7 -16.11 -8.57 -16.90
N SER A 8 -17.22 -7.95 -16.50
CA SER A 8 -17.46 -7.41 -15.17
C SER A 8 -17.10 -8.46 -14.13
N PHE A 9 -16.05 -8.23 -13.34
CA PHE A 9 -15.82 -8.94 -12.08
C PHE A 9 -16.74 -8.32 -11.01
N ALA A 10 -18.05 -8.34 -11.27
CA ALA A 10 -19.06 -7.84 -10.34
C ALA A 10 -19.41 -8.98 -9.36
N CYS A 11 -18.46 -9.33 -8.49
CA CYS A 11 -18.78 -10.02 -7.26
C CYS A 11 -19.35 -8.97 -6.29
N LEU A 12 -20.63 -8.65 -6.45
CA LEU A 12 -21.34 -7.77 -5.53
C LEU A 12 -21.64 -8.54 -4.24
N LEU A 13 -20.59 -8.79 -3.45
CA LEU A 13 -20.75 -9.18 -2.06
C LEU A 13 -21.35 -7.97 -1.34
N LEU A 14 -22.64 -8.02 -1.04
CA LEU A 14 -23.27 -7.14 -0.06
C LEU A 14 -22.74 -7.53 1.33
N THR A 15 -21.46 -7.22 1.59
CA THR A 15 -20.87 -7.35 2.91
C THR A 15 -21.46 -6.25 3.77
N ASN A 16 -22.15 -6.62 4.84
CA ASN A 16 -22.50 -5.69 5.90
C ASN A 16 -21.18 -5.18 6.50
N ALA A 17 -20.73 -4.01 6.05
CA ALA A 17 -19.49 -3.41 6.52
C ALA A 17 -19.74 -2.92 7.95
N ALA A 18 -19.56 -3.82 8.92
CA ALA A 18 -19.45 -3.42 10.31
C ALA A 18 -18.26 -2.45 10.41
N ALA A 19 -18.53 -1.23 10.90
CA ALA A 19 -17.47 -0.27 11.15
C ALA A 19 -16.50 -0.89 12.17
N ALA A 20 -15.22 -0.98 11.81
CA ALA A 20 -14.20 -1.41 12.75
C ALA A 20 -14.13 -0.43 13.93
N ASP A 21 -13.88 -0.95 15.13
CA ASP A 21 -13.55 -0.10 16.27
C ASP A 21 -12.33 0.77 15.94
N PRO A 22 -12.28 2.02 16.42
CA PRO A 22 -11.14 2.89 16.19
C PRO A 22 -9.86 2.26 16.76
N LEU A 23 -8.75 2.44 16.04
CA LEU A 23 -7.45 1.96 16.52
C LEU A 23 -7.10 2.65 17.85
N PRO A 24 -6.54 1.91 18.83
CA PRO A 24 -6.07 2.52 20.05
C PRO A 24 -4.92 3.48 19.75
N THR A 25 -4.88 4.60 20.48
CA THR A 25 -3.75 5.52 20.42
C THR A 25 -2.58 4.94 21.21
N LEU A 26 -1.38 5.04 20.66
CA LEU A 26 -0.16 4.59 21.32
C LEU A 26 0.79 5.77 21.51
N ASN A 27 1.50 5.81 22.64
CA ASN A 27 2.50 6.83 22.94
C ASN A 27 3.83 6.51 22.26
N LEU A 28 3.89 6.68 20.93
CA LEU A 28 5.10 6.51 20.12
C LEU A 28 5.59 7.86 19.60
N ASP A 29 6.91 7.97 19.38
CA ASP A 29 7.48 9.07 18.60
C ASP A 29 7.17 8.86 17.10
N PRO A 30 6.34 9.72 16.47
CA PRO A 30 6.02 9.58 15.06
C PRO A 30 7.24 9.73 14.15
N LYS A 31 8.27 10.47 14.58
CA LYS A 31 9.50 10.68 13.79
C LYS A 31 10.38 9.44 13.71
N ALA A 32 10.20 8.49 14.63
CA ALA A 32 10.88 7.20 14.62
C ALA A 32 10.17 6.13 13.77
N THR A 33 9.14 6.50 13.00
CA THR A 33 8.40 5.54 12.16
C THR A 33 9.25 5.10 10.97
N THR A 34 9.42 3.79 10.82
CA THR A 34 10.05 3.17 9.65
C THR A 34 9.13 2.14 9.03
N VAL A 35 9.30 1.86 7.75
CA VAL A 35 8.54 0.83 7.03
C VAL A 35 9.49 -0.26 6.51
N SER A 36 9.04 -1.50 6.40
CA SER A 36 9.80 -2.52 5.69
C SER A 36 8.87 -3.45 4.93
N GLY A 37 9.37 -4.08 3.87
CA GLY A 37 8.57 -5.01 3.09
C GLY A 37 9.38 -6.03 2.29
N LEU A 38 8.67 -7.05 1.82
CA LEU A 38 9.15 -8.12 0.95
C LEU A 38 8.32 -8.11 -0.35
N SER A 39 8.96 -8.32 -1.52
CA SER A 39 8.26 -8.48 -2.80
C SER A 39 7.34 -7.28 -3.10
N SER A 40 6.04 -7.49 -3.39
CA SER A 40 5.06 -6.41 -3.57
C SER A 40 4.99 -5.45 -2.37
N GLY A 41 5.18 -5.95 -1.14
CA GLY A 41 5.28 -5.12 0.05
C GLY A 41 6.56 -4.27 0.09
N ALA A 42 7.65 -4.73 -0.52
CA ALA A 42 8.88 -3.97 -0.64
C ALA A 42 8.73 -2.81 -1.65
N PHE A 43 8.00 -3.03 -2.75
CA PHE A 43 7.58 -1.94 -3.64
C PHE A 43 6.70 -0.92 -2.90
N MET A 44 5.76 -1.37 -2.07
CA MET A 44 4.97 -0.45 -1.24
C MET A 44 5.83 0.34 -0.25
N ALA A 45 6.80 -0.32 0.40
CA ALA A 45 7.68 0.32 1.37
C ALA A 45 8.48 1.48 0.74
N VAL A 46 9.02 1.31 -0.47
CA VAL A 46 9.73 2.40 -1.17
C VAL A 46 8.77 3.52 -1.58
N GLN A 47 7.57 3.20 -2.04
CA GLN A 47 6.55 4.20 -2.41
C GLN A 47 6.15 5.04 -1.21
N LEU A 48 5.93 4.41 -0.06
CA LEU A 48 5.58 5.07 1.19
C LEU A 48 6.72 5.97 1.68
N GLN A 49 7.96 5.49 1.65
CA GLN A 49 9.14 6.27 2.05
C GLN A 49 9.31 7.54 1.20
N VAL A 50 9.14 7.44 -0.11
CA VAL A 50 9.29 8.60 -1.00
C VAL A 50 8.13 9.58 -0.80
N ALA A 51 6.89 9.10 -0.86
CA ALA A 51 5.69 9.93 -0.77
C ALA A 51 5.50 10.61 0.59
N PHE A 52 5.96 9.97 1.68
CA PHE A 52 5.78 10.46 3.06
C PHE A 52 7.12 10.63 3.80
N SER A 53 8.18 11.01 3.08
CA SER A 53 9.56 11.13 3.61
C SER A 53 9.71 12.06 4.83
N THR A 54 8.80 13.00 5.05
CA THR A 54 8.81 13.87 6.24
C THR A 54 8.35 13.16 7.52
N THR A 55 7.65 12.04 7.37
CA THR A 55 6.99 11.28 8.44
C THR A 55 7.59 9.89 8.59
N ILE A 56 8.07 9.28 7.50
CA ILE A 56 8.73 7.98 7.52
C ILE A 56 10.24 8.18 7.47
N GLY A 57 10.91 7.82 8.56
CA GLY A 57 12.35 8.03 8.74
C GLY A 57 13.24 7.06 7.96
N GLY A 58 12.69 5.96 7.45
CA GLY A 58 13.45 4.99 6.64
C GLY A 58 12.64 3.79 6.17
N ALA A 59 13.18 3.09 5.16
CA ALA A 59 12.59 1.90 4.58
C ALA A 59 13.55 0.71 4.44
N GLY A 60 13.12 -0.47 4.84
CA GLY A 60 13.76 -1.76 4.55
C GLY A 60 13.12 -2.45 3.35
N ILE A 61 13.88 -2.70 2.28
CA ILE A 61 13.35 -3.22 1.02
C ILE A 61 14.04 -4.56 0.71
N VAL A 62 13.28 -5.65 0.69
CA VAL A 62 13.80 -6.99 0.35
C VAL A 62 13.06 -7.54 -0.86
N ALA A 63 13.79 -7.93 -1.92
CA ALA A 63 13.20 -8.43 -3.17
C ALA A 63 12.12 -7.50 -3.77
N GLY A 64 12.28 -6.19 -3.60
CA GLY A 64 11.44 -5.14 -4.21
C GLY A 64 12.10 -4.52 -5.44
N GLY A 65 11.77 -3.26 -5.71
CA GLY A 65 12.40 -2.48 -6.78
C GLY A 65 12.27 -0.98 -6.55
N PRO A 66 12.71 -0.16 -7.52
CA PRO A 66 12.70 1.29 -7.41
C PRO A 66 11.30 1.90 -7.33
N PHE A 67 11.20 3.12 -6.80
CA PHE A 67 10.00 3.95 -6.92
C PHE A 67 9.60 4.11 -8.40
N GLY A 68 8.30 3.99 -8.71
CA GLY A 68 7.79 4.15 -10.07
C GLY A 68 8.15 3.04 -11.07
N CYS A 69 8.63 1.88 -10.61
CA CYS A 69 9.10 0.79 -11.49
C CYS A 69 8.07 0.31 -12.54
N ALA A 70 6.77 0.47 -12.28
CA ALA A 70 5.67 -0.01 -13.13
C ALA A 70 4.71 1.12 -13.54
N ASP A 71 5.16 2.38 -13.53
CA ASP A 71 4.30 3.54 -13.79
C ASP A 71 3.72 3.59 -15.22
N HIS A 72 4.32 2.83 -16.16
CA HIS A 72 3.94 2.80 -17.58
C HIS A 72 3.85 1.38 -18.18
N SER A 73 3.66 0.36 -17.36
CA SER A 73 3.54 -1.04 -17.80
C SER A 73 2.11 -1.48 -18.10
#